data_AF-R9MN98-F1
#
_entry.id   AF-R9MN98-F1
#
_cell.length_a   1.000
_cell.length_b   1.000
_cell.length_c   1.000
_cell.angle_alpha   90.00
_cell.angle_beta   90.00
_cell.angle_gamma   90.00
#
_symmetry.space_group_name_H-M   'P 1'
#
loop_
_entity.id
_entity.type
_entity.pdbx_description
1 polymer ?
#
loop_
_entity_poly.entity_id
_entity_poly.type
_entity_poly.pdbx_seq_one_letter_code
_entity_poly.pdbx_strand_id
1 'polypeptide(L)'
;MEILEWIRLVAGGALLISGLIIFLIELYGIFHLKYVLNRMHAAAMGDTLGISFSLVGLMILSGFNFTTLKMALIVVFLWFASPVSSHLLARLEVSTNENLNKHCQVYPILENLERELKEEKEKEAGGGKK
;
A
#
# COMPACT_ATOMS: atom_id res chain seq x y z
N MET A 1 -28.23 -15.45 20.70
CA MET A 1 -27.05 -14.63 21.02
C MET A 1 -25.77 -15.36 20.63
N GLU A 2 -25.65 -16.67 20.88
CA GLU A 2 -24.56 -17.55 20.41
C GLU A 2 -24.20 -17.43 18.91
N ILE A 3 -25.19 -17.47 18.01
CA ILE A 3 -24.94 -17.50 16.54
C ILE A 3 -24.22 -16.24 16.04
N LEU A 4 -24.53 -15.06 16.61
CA LEU A 4 -23.88 -13.81 16.23
C LEU A 4 -22.41 -13.79 16.68
N GLU A 5 -22.10 -14.40 17.83
CA GLU A 5 -20.74 -14.51 18.34
C GLU A 5 -19.90 -15.46 17.48
N TRP A 6 -20.48 -16.59 17.06
CA TRP A 6 -19.83 -17.51 16.12
C TRP A 6 -19.56 -16.85 14.76
N ILE A 7 -20.52 -16.13 14.19
CA ILE A 7 -20.34 -15.40 12.92
C ILE A 7 -19.21 -14.37 13.05
N ARG A 8 -19.18 -13.63 14.17
CA ARG A 8 -18.16 -12.63 14.47
C ARG A 8 -16.77 -13.24 14.62
N LEU A 9 -16.68 -14.42 15.23
CA LEU A 9 -15.44 -15.16 15.39
C LEU A 9 -14.90 -15.66 14.05
N VAL A 10 -15.77 -16.25 13.22
CA VAL A 10 -15.40 -16.71 11.87
C VAL A 10 -15.00 -15.54 10.97
N ALA A 11 -15.77 -14.44 10.97
CA ALA A 11 -15.47 -13.26 10.17
C ALA A 11 -14.17 -12.57 10.61
N GLY A 12 -13.97 -12.37 11.92
CA GLY A 12 -12.75 -11.79 12.47
C GLY A 12 -11.53 -12.67 12.21
N GLY A 13 -11.66 -14.00 12.39
CA GLY A 13 -10.61 -14.96 12.11
C GLY A 13 -10.21 -15.00 10.63
N ALA A 14 -11.18 -14.96 9.72
CA ALA A 14 -10.91 -14.90 8.28
C ALA A 14 -10.16 -13.62 7.88
N LEU A 15 -10.50 -12.47 8.49
CA LEU A 15 -9.79 -11.21 8.28
C LEU A 15 -8.35 -11.25 8.82
N LEU A 16 -8.12 -11.88 9.97
CA LEU A 16 -6.77 -12.06 10.50
C LEU A 16 -5.92 -12.98 9.62
N ILE A 17 -6.49 -14.09 9.13
CA ILE A 17 -5.79 -15.03 8.24
C ILE A 17 -5.45 -14.34 6.90
N SER A 18 -6.38 -13.58 6.33
CA SER A 18 -6.09 -12.81 5.10
C SER A 18 -5.04 -11.73 5.33
N GLY A 19 -5.08 -11.01 6.45
CA GLY A 19 -4.02 -10.09 6.86
C GLY A 19 -2.65 -10.78 6.96
N LEU A 20 -2.59 -11.97 7.57
CA LEU A 20 -1.37 -12.77 7.66
C LEU A 20 -0.83 -13.18 6.29
N ILE A 21 -1.71 -13.60 5.37
CA ILE A 21 -1.30 -13.94 4.00
C ILE A 21 -0.71 -12.72 3.29
N ILE A 22 -1.30 -11.54 3.48
CA ILE A 22 -0.77 -10.29 2.91
C ILE A 22 0.64 -10.00 3.45
N PHE A 23 0.88 -10.16 4.75
CA PHE A 23 2.24 -10.02 5.32
C PHE A 23 3.24 -11.03 4.76
N LEU A 24 2.81 -12.26 4.48
CA LEU A 24 3.68 -13.25 3.84
C LEU A 24 4.04 -12.85 2.40
N ILE A 25 3.08 -12.31 1.65
CA ILE A 25 3.30 -11.80 0.29
C ILE A 25 4.23 -10.58 0.33
N GLU A 26 4.05 -9.68 1.29
CA GLU A 26 4.92 -8.53 1.52
C GLU A 26 6.36 -8.98 1.77
N LEU A 27 6.56 -9.90 2.72
CA LEU A 27 7.87 -10.45 3.04
C LEU A 27 8.52 -11.06 1.80
N TYR A 28 7.77 -11.85 1.04
CA TYR A 28 8.25 -12.42 -0.21
C TYR A 28 8.64 -11.35 -1.23
N GLY A 29 7.80 -10.32 -1.41
CA GLY A 29 8.07 -9.18 -2.28
C GLY A 29 9.34 -8.44 -1.91
N ILE A 30 9.61 -8.29 -0.62
CA ILE A 30 10.82 -7.63 -0.12
C ILE A 30 12.10 -8.38 -0.49
N PHE A 31 12.07 -9.72 -0.44
CA PHE A 31 13.23 -10.55 -0.80
C PHE A 31 13.39 -10.76 -2.31
N HIS A 32 12.30 -10.75 -3.08
CA HIS A 32 12.33 -11.02 -4.52
C HIS A 32 12.72 -9.78 -5.34
N LEU A 33 12.32 -8.59 -4.90
CA LEU A 33 12.49 -7.36 -5.68
C LEU A 33 13.90 -6.79 -5.56
N LYS A 34 14.59 -6.68 -6.70
CA LYS A 34 15.98 -6.18 -6.79
C LYS A 34 16.10 -4.65 -6.66
N TYR A 35 15.04 -3.90 -6.98
CA TYR A 35 15.06 -2.43 -6.99
C TYR A 35 14.47 -1.86 -5.69
N VAL A 36 15.14 -0.85 -5.12
CA VAL A 36 14.83 -0.29 -3.79
C VAL A 36 13.43 0.31 -3.73
N LEU A 37 13.03 1.09 -4.74
CA LEU A 37 11.69 1.69 -4.80
C LEU A 37 10.59 0.63 -4.94
N ASN A 38 10.86 -0.46 -5.66
CA ASN A 38 9.89 -1.53 -5.83
C ASN A 38 9.72 -2.33 -4.53
N ARG A 39 10.82 -2.58 -3.81
CA ARG A 39 10.81 -3.17 -2.47
C ARG A 39 10.05 -2.31 -1.46
N MET A 40 10.25 -0.99 -1.51
CA MET A 40 9.52 -0.04 -0.68
C MET A 40 8.02 -0.02 -1.01
N HIS A 41 7.65 -0.06 -2.29
CA HIS A 41 6.25 -0.12 -2.70
C HIS A 41 5.57 -1.40 -2.20
N ALA A 42 6.22 -2.55 -2.36
CA ALA A 42 5.73 -3.82 -1.83
C ALA A 42 5.54 -3.78 -0.31
N ALA A 43 6.52 -3.24 0.43
CA ALA A 43 6.43 -3.06 1.88
C ALA A 43 5.26 -2.13 2.28
N ALA A 44 5.15 -0.96 1.65
CA ALA A 44 4.10 0.02 1.93
C ALA A 44 2.69 -0.52 1.62
N MET A 45 2.54 -1.31 0.56
CA MET A 45 1.27 -1.94 0.20
C MET A 45 0.89 -3.04 1.19
N GLY A 46 1.87 -3.85 1.61
CA GLY A 46 1.70 -4.87 2.64
C GLY A 46 1.32 -4.29 3.99
N ASP A 47 2.02 -3.25 4.44
CA ASP A 47 1.71 -2.56 5.69
C ASP A 47 0.30 -1.95 5.67
N THR A 48 -0.04 -1.21 4.61
CA THR A 48 -1.35 -0.53 4.54
C THR A 48 -2.52 -1.50 4.46
N LEU A 49 -2.41 -2.61 3.72
CA LEU A 49 -3.49 -3.60 3.59
C LEU A 49 -3.47 -4.66 4.69
N GLY A 50 -2.30 -5.20 5.02
CA GLY A 50 -2.12 -6.26 6.01
C GLY A 50 -2.41 -5.79 7.43
N ILE A 51 -1.88 -4.62 7.84
CA ILE A 51 -2.15 -4.04 9.16
C ILE A 51 -3.61 -3.60 9.24
N SER A 52 -4.18 -3.01 8.19
CA SER A 52 -5.58 -2.57 8.21
C SER A 52 -6.55 -3.75 8.32
N PHE A 53 -6.38 -4.81 7.51
CA PHE A 53 -7.20 -6.02 7.62
C PHE A 53 -7.05 -6.70 8.99
N SER A 54 -5.82 -6.78 9.50
CA SER A 54 -5.58 -7.40 10.80
C SER A 54 -6.23 -6.60 11.95
N LEU A 55 -6.08 -5.27 11.94
CA LEU A 55 -6.68 -4.40 12.95
C LEU A 55 -8.20 -4.35 12.85
N VAL A 56 -8.77 -4.36 11.64
CA VAL A 56 -10.22 -4.44 11.45
C VAL A 56 -10.77 -5.78 11.92
N GLY A 57 -10.08 -6.89 11.64
CA GLY A 57 -10.41 -8.21 12.19
C GLY A 57 -10.39 -8.22 13.72
N LEU A 58 -9.37 -7.60 14.33
CA LEU A 58 -9.26 -7.46 15.78
C LEU A 58 -10.36 -6.57 16.38
N MET A 59 -10.70 -5.47 15.70
CA MET A 59 -11.80 -4.57 16.09
C MET A 59 -13.14 -5.31 16.07
N ILE A 60 -13.37 -6.13 15.05
CA ILE A 60 -14.54 -7.01 14.97
C ILE A 60 -14.52 -7.98 16.14
N LEU A 61 -13.40 -8.65 16.48
CA LEU A 61 -13.36 -9.57 17.62
C LEU A 61 -13.47 -8.89 19.00
N SER A 62 -12.93 -7.68 19.18
CA SER A 62 -12.87 -6.96 20.47
C SER A 62 -14.13 -6.15 20.78
N GLY A 63 -14.86 -5.68 19.76
CA GLY A 63 -16.20 -5.10 19.90
C GLY A 63 -16.18 -3.58 20.10
N PHE A 64 -17.33 -2.98 20.43
CA PHE A 64 -17.43 -1.54 20.61
C PHE A 64 -16.90 -1.12 21.99
N ASN A 65 -15.58 -0.97 22.08
CA ASN A 65 -14.85 -0.58 23.29
C ASN A 65 -13.90 0.59 23.00
N PHE A 66 -13.41 1.26 24.05
CA PHE A 66 -12.40 2.32 23.94
C PHE A 66 -11.12 1.84 23.22
N THR A 67 -10.84 0.54 23.28
CA THR A 67 -9.75 -0.12 22.55
C THR A 67 -9.92 -0.03 21.04
N THR A 68 -11.13 -0.22 20.52
CA THR A 68 -11.43 -0.18 19.08
C THR A 68 -11.20 1.21 18.51
N LEU A 69 -11.55 2.26 19.26
CA LEU A 69 -11.25 3.64 18.88
C LEU A 69 -9.74 3.88 18.75
N LYS A 70 -8.94 3.38 19.69
CA LYS A 70 -7.47 3.48 19.61
C LYS A 70 -6.92 2.75 18.38
N MET A 71 -7.41 1.55 18.09
CA MET A 71 -6.99 0.78 16.91
C MET A 71 -7.35 1.49 15.60
N ALA A 72 -8.54 2.08 15.51
CA ALA A 72 -8.93 2.87 14.34
C ALA A 72 -8.01 4.10 14.14
N LEU A 73 -7.63 4.78 15.23
CA LEU A 73 -6.69 5.91 15.17
C LEU A 73 -5.33 5.48 14.61
N ILE A 74 -4.84 4.30 15.00
CA ILE A 74 -3.59 3.72 14.50
C ILE A 74 -3.67 3.49 12.98
N VAL A 75 -4.76 2.90 12.48
CA VAL A 75 -4.94 2.66 11.04
C VAL A 75 -4.90 3.97 10.25
N VAL A 76 -5.64 4.98 10.70
CA VAL A 76 -5.68 6.30 10.04
C VAL A 76 -4.30 6.95 10.04
N PHE A 77 -3.60 6.92 11.19
CA PHE A 77 -2.25 7.45 11.28
C PHE A 77 -1.28 6.74 10.33
N LEU A 78 -1.38 5.41 10.21
CA LEU A 78 -0.54 4.62 9.32
C LEU A 78 -0.78 4.97 7.84
N TRP A 79 -2.02 5.24 7.46
CA TRP A 79 -2.36 5.69 6.11
C TRP A 79 -1.75 7.03 5.74
N PHE A 80 -1.55 7.94 6.69
CA PHE A 80 -0.81 9.18 6.45
C PHE A 80 0.71 8.94 6.48
N ALA A 81 1.20 8.05 7.33
CA ALA A 81 2.62 7.74 7.42
C ALA A 81 3.16 7.06 6.15
N SER A 82 2.40 6.16 5.53
CA SER A 82 2.82 5.41 4.34
C SER A 82 3.22 6.28 3.12
N PRO A 83 2.40 7.24 2.66
CA PRO A 83 2.77 8.12 1.54
C PRO A 83 3.91 9.08 1.89
N VAL A 84 3.99 9.54 3.14
CA VAL A 84 5.07 10.43 3.60
C VAL A 84 6.41 9.69 3.59
N SER A 85 6.45 8.48 4.15
CA SER A 85 7.64 7.63 4.12
C SER A 85 8.06 7.27 2.69
N SER A 86 7.09 6.93 1.83
CA SER A 86 7.34 6.62 0.43
C SER A 86 7.96 7.78 -0.33
N HIS A 87 7.42 8.99 -0.13
CA HIS A 87 7.94 10.20 -0.76
C HIS A 87 9.35 10.55 -0.25
N LEU A 88 9.59 10.42 1.05
CA LEU A 88 10.89 10.69 1.65
C LEU A 88 11.98 9.74 1.11
N LEU A 89 11.68 8.44 1.05
CA LEU A 89 12.61 7.44 0.50
C LEU A 89 12.86 7.66 -0.99
N ALA A 90 11.84 8.01 -1.77
CA ALA A 90 12.00 8.32 -3.18
C ALA A 90 12.94 9.51 -3.40
N ARG A 91 12.81 10.58 -2.61
CA ARG A 91 13.74 11.71 -2.66
C ARG A 91 15.16 11.32 -2.25
N LEU A 92 15.31 10.50 -1.22
CA LEU A 92 16.62 10.00 -0.77
C LEU A 92 17.31 9.17 -1.85
N GLU A 93 16.60 8.24 -2.48
CA GLU A 93 17.13 7.41 -3.56
C GLU A 93 17.58 8.27 -4.75
N VAL A 94 16.77 9.26 -5.16
CA VAL A 94 17.12 10.20 -6.25
C VAL A 94 18.37 11.03 -5.92
N SER A 95 18.53 11.48 -4.68
CA SER A 95 19.69 12.29 -4.28
C SER A 95 20.96 11.47 -4.03
N THR A 96 20.84 10.17 -3.76
CA THR A 96 21.98 9.32 -3.34
C THR A 96 22.51 8.45 -4.48
N ASN A 97 21.65 8.00 -5.39
CA ASN A 97 21.99 7.00 -6.38
C ASN A 97 22.25 7.62 -7.77
N GLU A 98 23.53 7.71 -8.16
CA GLU A 98 23.95 8.20 -9.49
C GLU A 98 23.51 7.30 -10.66
N ASN A 99 23.07 6.05 -10.41
CA ASN A 99 22.71 5.07 -11.44
C ASN A 99 21.18 4.91 -11.62
N LEU A 100 20.38 5.91 -11.26
CA LEU A 100 18.91 5.84 -11.38
C LEU A 100 18.40 5.49 -12.79
N ASN A 101 19.06 6.03 -13.82
CA ASN A 101 18.70 5.84 -15.23
C ASN A 101 18.70 4.38 -15.70
N LYS A 102 19.38 3.47 -14.98
CA LYS A 102 19.39 2.03 -15.34
C LYS A 102 18.10 1.31 -14.95
N HIS A 103 17.33 1.87 -14.01
CA HIS A 103 16.18 1.20 -13.40
C HIS A 103 14.90 2.01 -13.49
N CYS A 104 14.98 3.33 -13.70
CA CYS A 104 13.84 4.21 -13.82
C CYS A 104 14.07 5.20 -14.95
N GLN A 105 13.03 5.48 -15.75
CA GLN A 105 13.08 6.50 -16.80
C GLN A 105 13.08 7.87 -16.13
N VAL A 106 14.23 8.54 -16.15
CA VAL A 106 14.37 9.87 -15.54
C VAL A 106 14.18 10.90 -16.65
N TYR A 107 13.17 11.75 -16.51
CA TYR A 107 12.98 12.89 -17.41
C TYR A 107 13.87 14.04 -16.94
N PRO A 108 14.91 14.43 -17.72
CA PRO A 108 15.77 15.54 -17.34
C PRO A 108 15.04 16.90 -17.41
N ILE A 109 13.94 16.97 -18.18
CA ILE A 109 13.15 18.19 -18.42
C ILE A 109 11.67 17.82 -18.26
N LEU A 110 10.95 18.53 -17.38
CA LEU A 110 9.53 18.26 -17.09
C LEU A 110 8.65 18.36 -18.35
N GLU A 111 8.99 19.26 -19.27
CA GLU A 111 8.25 19.47 -20.52
C GLU A 111 8.11 18.20 -21.37
N ASN A 112 9.13 17.33 -21.37
CA ASN A 112 9.07 16.05 -22.09
C ASN A 112 8.03 15.10 -21.47
N LEU A 113 7.95 15.07 -20.14
CA LEU A 113 6.96 14.27 -19.41
C LEU A 113 5.55 14.81 -19.61
N GLU A 114 5.38 16.15 -19.56
CA GLU A 114 4.08 16.79 -19.80
C GLU A 114 3.56 16.52 -21.21
N ARG A 115 4.44 16.53 -22.23
CA ARG A 115 4.10 16.15 -23.59
C ARG A 115 3.63 14.70 -23.68
N GLU A 116 4.38 13.74 -23.13
CA GLU A 116 4.02 12.32 -23.18
C GLU A 116 2.68 12.03 -22.47
N LEU A 117 2.45 12.62 -21.29
CA LEU A 117 1.17 12.50 -20.57
C LEU A 117 0.00 13.06 -21.36
N LYS A 118 0.22 14.15 -22.10
CA LYS A 118 -0.81 14.76 -22.95
C LYS A 118 -1.14 13.86 -24.14
N GLU A 119 -0.11 13.29 -24.77
CA GLU A 119 -0.26 12.32 -25.86
C GLU A 119 -0.96 11.03 -25.42
N GLU A 120 -0.68 10.50 -24.21
CA GLU A 120 -1.40 9.34 -23.66
C GLU A 120 -2.87 9.65 -23.37
N LYS A 121 -3.17 10.79 -22.74
CA LYS A 121 -4.55 11.22 -22.48
C LYS A 121 -5.36 11.39 -23.76
N GLU A 122 -4.74 11.91 -24.83
CA GLU A 122 -5.37 12.01 -26.15
C GLU A 122 -5.63 10.64 -26.79
N LYS A 123 -4.72 9.66 -26.61
CA LYS A 123 -4.91 8.27 -27.06
C LYS A 123 -6.02 7.56 -26.30
N GLU A 124 -6.11 7.74 -24.98
CA GLU A 124 -7.20 7.19 -24.15
C GLU A 124 -8.55 7.82 -24.51
N ALA A 125 -8.58 9.14 -24.72
CA ALA A 125 -9.79 9.85 -25.15
C ALA A 125 -10.23 9.48 -26.58
N GLY A 126 -9.29 9.14 -27.47
CA GLY A 126 -9.55 8.66 -28.83
C GLY A 126 -9.91 7.17 -28.92
N GLY A 127 -9.50 6.36 -27.94
CA GLY A 127 -9.68 4.91 -27.90
C GLY A 127 -11.08 4.42 -27.47
N GLY A 128 -11.90 5.29 -26.88
CA GLY A 128 -13.28 4.98 -26.45
C GLY A 128 -14.31 4.91 -27.59
N LYS A 129 -13.88 4.76 -28.85
CA LYS A 129 -14.76 4.72 -30.03
C LYS A 129 -14.44 3.52 -30.94
N LYS A 130 -14.43 2.31 -30.38
CA LYS A 130 -14.65 1.05 -31.12
C LYS A 130 -15.40 0.06 -30.24
#